data_AF-A0A926PZG1-F1
#
_entry.id   AF-A0A926PZG1-F1
#
_cell.length_a   1.000
_cell.length_b   1.000
_cell.length_c   1.000
_cell.angle_alpha   90.00
_cell.angle_beta   90.00
_cell.angle_gamma   90.00
#
_symmetry.space_group_name_H-M   'P 1'
#
loop_
_entity.id
_entity.type
_entity.pdbx_description
1 polymer ?
#
loop_
_entity_poly.entity_id
_entity_poly.type
_entity_poly.pdbx_seq_one_letter_code
_entity_poly.pdbx_strand_id
1 'polypeptide(L)'
;MAPIRSRPLLESPQDIADFEQDLLSEFVLARAAAGIADETISGDVDALMEVRSWCGRPLWELIPTALDRFFGEDQRRLATLTKVRKAQALATYFEFLEVRHQADIYAATGVLVQCPVDEINRPRGKTNMRVRIPPPASGSPPGSPDSREQEPS
;
A
#
# COMPACT_ATOMS: atom_id res chain seq x y z
N MET A 1 -21.77 -10.94 1.96
CA MET A 1 -21.32 -10.30 0.71
C MET A 1 -20.53 -9.06 1.07
N ALA A 2 -19.20 -9.14 1.09
CA ALA A 2 -18.38 -7.95 0.90
C ALA A 2 -18.19 -7.83 -0.62
N PRO A 3 -18.39 -6.65 -1.23
CA PRO A 3 -18.33 -6.53 -2.67
C PRO A 3 -16.93 -6.91 -3.14
N ILE A 4 -16.87 -7.62 -4.26
CA ILE A 4 -15.73 -7.55 -5.18
C ILE A 4 -15.49 -6.05 -5.32
N ARG A 5 -14.37 -5.53 -4.80
CA ARG A 5 -14.05 -4.11 -4.96
C ARG A 5 -13.76 -3.91 -6.44
N SER A 6 -14.81 -3.76 -7.24
CA SER A 6 -14.78 -2.95 -8.44
C SER A 6 -14.35 -1.57 -7.94
N ARG A 7 -13.04 -1.34 -7.90
CA ARG A 7 -12.44 -0.14 -7.32
C ARG A 7 -12.91 1.00 -8.23
N PRO A 8 -13.73 1.94 -7.74
CA PRO A 8 -14.14 3.07 -8.56
C PRO A 8 -12.87 3.82 -9.00
N LEU A 9 -12.91 4.42 -10.18
CA LEU A 9 -11.90 5.40 -10.58
C LEU A 9 -11.70 6.39 -9.42
N LEU A 10 -10.46 6.76 -9.12
CA LEU A 10 -10.20 7.77 -8.09
C LEU A 10 -10.60 9.14 -8.64
N GLU A 11 -11.90 9.44 -8.63
CA GLU A 11 -12.49 10.61 -9.27
C GLU A 11 -12.44 11.86 -8.37
N SER A 12 -12.42 11.66 -7.04
CA SER A 12 -12.38 12.75 -6.06
C SER A 12 -11.12 12.74 -5.19
N PRO A 13 -10.69 13.90 -4.66
CA PRO A 13 -9.58 13.96 -3.70
C PRO A 13 -9.85 13.14 -2.43
N GLN A 14 -11.12 12.95 -2.05
CA GLN A 14 -11.51 12.08 -0.94
C GLN A 14 -11.28 10.59 -1.27
N ASP A 15 -11.60 10.15 -2.48
CA ASP A 15 -11.35 8.77 -2.93
C ASP A 15 -9.86 8.45 -2.94
N ILE A 16 -9.04 9.42 -3.37
CA ILE A 16 -7.57 9.32 -3.32
C ILE A 16 -7.10 9.16 -1.86
N ALA A 17 -7.63 9.96 -0.95
CA ALA A 17 -7.25 9.89 0.47
C ALA A 17 -7.68 8.57 1.12
N ASP A 18 -8.88 8.07 0.82
CA ASP A 18 -9.39 6.80 1.34
C ASP A 18 -8.59 5.61 0.81
N PHE A 19 -8.28 5.62 -0.49
CA PHE A 19 -7.42 4.63 -1.13
C PHE A 19 -6.01 4.61 -0.50
N GLU A 20 -5.43 5.78 -0.22
CA GLU A 20 -4.14 5.86 0.48
C GLU A 20 -4.19 5.31 1.89
N GLN A 21 -5.28 5.59 2.61
CA GLN A 21 -5.49 5.06 3.94
C GLN A 21 -5.66 3.54 3.93
N ASP A 22 -6.36 2.98 2.95
CA ASP A 22 -6.52 1.52 2.76
C ASP A 22 -5.15 0.86 2.50
N LEU A 23 -4.28 1.45 1.66
CA LEU A 23 -2.92 0.96 1.42
C LEU A 23 -2.04 1.00 2.68
N LEU A 24 -2.09 2.08 3.45
CA LEU A 24 -1.35 2.20 4.71
C LEU A 24 -1.85 1.18 5.74
N SER A 25 -3.16 0.96 5.81
CA SER A 25 -3.76 -0.02 6.72
C SER A 25 -3.33 -1.45 6.36
N GLU A 26 -3.36 -1.81 5.07
CA GLU A 26 -2.88 -3.10 4.58
C GLU A 26 -1.37 -3.28 4.82
N PHE A 27 -0.57 -2.22 4.69
CA PHE A 27 0.85 -2.26 5.03
C PHE A 27 1.07 -2.57 6.51
N VAL A 28 0.37 -1.88 7.42
CA VAL A 28 0.43 -2.14 8.87
C VAL A 28 0.06 -3.58 9.18
N LEU A 29 -1.02 -4.09 8.58
CA LEU A 29 -1.44 -5.49 8.73
C LEU A 29 -0.37 -6.46 8.24
N ALA A 30 0.27 -6.18 7.09
CA ALA A 30 1.32 -7.02 6.55
C ALA A 30 2.58 -7.03 7.42
N ARG A 31 2.95 -5.89 8.03
CA ARG A 31 4.09 -5.77 8.96
C ARG A 31 3.81 -6.51 10.26
N ALA A 32 2.60 -6.37 10.82
CA ALA A 32 2.17 -7.10 12.01
C ALA A 32 2.17 -8.62 11.76
N ALA A 33 1.66 -9.06 10.60
CA ALA A 33 1.68 -10.47 10.20
C ALA A 33 3.10 -11.02 9.99
N ALA A 34 4.08 -10.16 9.69
CA ALA A 34 5.50 -10.52 9.61
C ALA A 34 6.20 -10.54 10.98
N GLY A 35 5.48 -10.25 12.09
CA GLY A 35 6.02 -10.25 13.44
C GLY A 35 6.89 -9.03 13.78
N ILE A 36 6.73 -7.94 13.04
CA ILE A 36 7.42 -6.69 13.33
C ILE A 36 6.79 -6.02 14.56
N ALA A 37 7.62 -5.45 15.44
CA ALA A 37 7.16 -4.78 16.64
C ALA A 37 6.33 -3.53 16.32
N ASP A 38 5.25 -3.31 17.08
CA ASP A 38 4.34 -2.16 16.89
C ASP A 38 5.06 -0.81 16.91
N GLU A 39 6.08 -0.65 17.77
CA GLU A 39 6.89 0.58 17.82
C GLU A 39 7.64 0.83 16.49
N THR A 40 8.14 -0.23 15.86
CA THR A 40 8.80 -0.13 14.55
C THR A 40 7.78 0.20 13.47
N ILE A 41 6.60 -0.43 13.49
CA ILE A 41 5.52 -0.16 12.54
C ILE A 41 5.05 1.30 12.67
N SER A 42 4.86 1.79 13.89
CA SER A 42 4.50 3.18 14.15
C SER A 42 5.56 4.14 13.63
N GLY A 43 6.85 3.84 13.86
CA GLY A 43 7.95 4.65 13.33
C GLY A 43 8.02 4.65 11.80
N ASP A 44 7.70 3.53 11.15
CA ASP A 44 7.60 3.45 9.69
C ASP A 44 6.44 4.34 9.18
N VAL A 45 5.26 4.24 9.80
CA VAL A 45 4.08 5.03 9.41
C VAL A 45 4.30 6.53 9.62
N ASP A 46 4.92 6.93 10.73
CA ASP A 46 5.30 8.32 10.99
C ASP A 46 6.22 8.87 9.88
N ALA A 47 7.22 8.08 9.48
CA ALA A 47 8.11 8.46 8.39
C ALA A 47 7.38 8.62 7.04
N LEU A 48 6.44 7.72 6.73
CA LEU A 48 5.63 7.80 5.51
C LEU A 48 4.72 9.04 5.52
N MET A 49 4.06 9.31 6.66
CA MET A 49 3.15 10.45 6.81
C MET A 49 3.89 11.80 6.74
N GLU A 50 5.11 11.88 7.26
CA GLU A 50 5.95 13.07 7.13
C GLU A 50 6.29 13.36 5.66
N VAL A 51 6.71 12.33 4.91
CA VAL A 51 7.05 12.46 3.47
C VAL A 51 5.82 12.82 2.64
N ARG A 52 4.67 12.19 2.92
CA ARG A 52 3.38 12.52 2.30
C ARG A 52 3.02 13.98 2.52
N SER A 53 3.15 14.45 3.76
CA SER A 53 2.83 15.84 4.14
C SER A 53 3.77 16.83 3.47
N TRP A 54 5.06 16.50 3.32
CA TRP A 54 6.04 17.32 2.61
C TRP A 54 5.79 17.37 1.09
N CYS A 55 5.48 16.23 0.46
CA CYS A 55 5.21 16.17 -0.98
C CYS A 55 3.89 16.81 -1.37
N GLY A 56 2.88 16.79 -0.48
CA GLY A 56 1.53 17.27 -0.78
C GLY A 56 0.81 16.44 -1.85
N ARG A 57 1.29 15.23 -2.12
CA ARG A 57 0.79 14.28 -3.13
C ARG A 57 0.77 12.88 -2.51
N PRO A 58 -0.09 11.98 -3.02
CA PRO A 58 -0.13 10.63 -2.49
C PRO A 58 1.20 9.91 -2.71
N LEU A 59 1.55 9.01 -1.79
CA LEU A 59 2.87 8.38 -1.76
C LEU A 59 3.21 7.60 -3.04
N TRP A 60 2.24 6.96 -3.71
CA TRP A 60 2.51 6.21 -4.95
C TRP A 60 2.90 7.09 -6.15
N GLU A 61 2.71 8.42 -6.07
CA GLU A 61 3.17 9.37 -7.08
C GLU A 61 4.58 9.94 -6.78
N LEU A 62 5.23 9.46 -5.72
CA LEU A 62 6.55 9.92 -5.33
C LEU A 62 7.59 9.50 -6.37
N ILE A 63 8.28 10.50 -6.93
CA ILE A 63 9.39 10.29 -7.86
C ILE A 63 10.74 10.30 -7.12
N PRO A 64 11.77 9.59 -7.61
CA PRO A 64 13.10 9.56 -6.98
C PRO A 64 13.66 10.96 -6.68
N THR A 65 13.55 11.88 -7.64
CA THR A 65 14.05 13.26 -7.51
C THR A 65 13.38 14.05 -6.38
N ALA A 66 12.11 13.78 -6.09
CA ALA A 66 11.41 14.41 -4.97
C ALA A 66 11.94 13.88 -3.64
N LEU A 67 12.26 12.59 -3.58
CA LEU A 67 12.84 11.97 -2.41
C LEU A 67 14.26 12.45 -2.12
N ASP A 68 15.09 12.63 -3.16
CA ASP A 68 16.41 13.25 -3.02
C ASP A 68 16.33 14.68 -2.48
N ARG A 69 15.34 15.48 -2.92
CA ARG A 69 15.10 16.82 -2.37
C ARG A 69 14.69 16.79 -0.91
N PHE A 70 13.81 15.86 -0.53
CA PHE A 70 13.40 15.67 0.86
C PHE A 70 14.62 15.37 1.76
N PHE A 71 15.48 14.43 1.35
CA PHE A 71 16.69 14.10 2.13
C PHE A 71 17.80 15.15 2.04
N GLY A 72 17.87 15.91 0.94
CA GLY A 72 18.93 16.87 0.65
C GLY A 72 18.69 18.28 1.21
N GLU A 73 17.48 18.81 1.07
CA GLU A 73 17.13 20.17 1.52
C GLU A 73 16.56 20.18 2.93
N ASP A 74 15.49 19.43 3.16
CA ASP A 74 14.67 19.53 4.36
C ASP A 74 15.30 18.80 5.56
N GLN A 75 15.85 17.62 5.31
CA GLN A 75 16.41 16.76 6.35
C GLN A 75 17.92 16.95 6.56
N ARG A 76 18.52 18.03 6.01
CA ARG A 76 19.99 18.22 6.03
C ARG A 76 20.59 18.14 7.43
N ARG A 77 19.85 18.58 8.47
CA ARG A 77 20.29 18.58 9.88
C ARG A 77 19.97 17.32 10.69
N LEU A 78 19.20 16.37 10.15
CA LEU A 78 18.91 15.13 10.87
C LEU A 78 20.16 14.26 11.04
N ALA A 79 20.17 13.52 12.15
CA ALA A 79 21.12 12.45 12.37
C ALA A 79 21.06 11.41 11.24
N THR A 80 22.21 10.93 10.80
CA THR A 80 22.35 9.95 9.71
C THR A 80 21.49 8.72 9.93
N LEU A 81 21.40 8.22 11.17
CA LEU A 81 20.59 7.05 11.52
C LEU A 81 19.10 7.28 11.27
N THR A 82 18.59 8.48 11.55
CA THR A 82 17.19 8.84 11.31
C THR A 82 16.88 8.89 9.82
N LYS A 83 17.81 9.41 9.01
CA LYS A 83 17.69 9.39 7.55
C LYS A 83 17.61 7.97 7.01
N VAL A 84 18.50 7.09 7.48
CA VAL A 84 18.53 5.67 7.09
C VAL A 84 17.23 4.97 7.47
N ARG A 85 16.70 5.20 8.68
CA ARG A 85 15.42 4.63 9.11
C ARG A 85 14.24 5.09 8.24
N LYS A 86 14.16 6.40 7.94
CA LYS A 86 13.12 6.95 7.06
C LYS A 86 13.22 6.37 5.64
N ALA A 87 14.43 6.30 5.08
CA ALA A 87 14.67 5.69 3.77
C ALA A 87 14.29 4.19 3.76
N GLN A 88 14.56 3.47 4.85
CA GLN A 88 14.17 2.07 5.01
C GLN A 88 12.66 1.88 5.04
N ALA A 89 11.94 2.72 5.79
CA ALA A 89 10.48 2.68 5.87
C ALA A 89 9.86 2.89 4.49
N LEU A 90 10.33 3.90 3.76
CA LEU A 90 9.94 4.16 2.38
C LEU A 90 10.22 2.95 1.48
N ALA A 91 11.46 2.46 1.43
CA ALA A 91 11.82 1.31 0.60
C ALA A 91 10.93 0.09 0.88
N THR A 92 10.64 -0.18 2.15
CA THR A 92 9.79 -1.31 2.56
C THR A 92 8.34 -1.12 2.11
N TYR A 93 7.81 0.11 2.22
CA TYR A 93 6.46 0.42 1.77
C TYR A 93 6.32 0.31 0.24
N PHE A 94 7.26 0.86 -0.52
CA PHE A 94 7.22 0.77 -1.99
C PHE A 94 7.40 -0.68 -2.48
N GLU A 95 8.28 -1.46 -1.86
CA GLU A 95 8.41 -2.89 -2.18
C GLU A 95 7.09 -3.65 -1.92
N PHE A 96 6.39 -3.32 -0.83
CA PHE A 96 5.05 -3.85 -0.55
C PHE A 96 4.03 -3.46 -1.64
N LEU A 97 4.03 -2.19 -2.07
CA LEU A 97 3.15 -1.73 -3.15
C LEU A 97 3.45 -2.44 -4.47
N GLU A 98 4.72 -2.57 -4.86
CA GLU A 98 5.14 -3.25 -6.09
C GLU A 98 4.70 -4.72 -6.11
N VAL A 99 4.88 -5.43 -4.99
CA VAL A 99 4.56 -6.87 -4.92
C VAL A 99 3.05 -7.13 -4.86
N ARG A 100 2.28 -6.29 -4.15
CA ARG A 100 0.88 -6.60 -3.79
C ARG A 100 -0.16 -5.70 -4.44
N HIS A 101 0.17 -4.45 -4.74
CA HIS A 101 -0.80 -3.42 -5.14
C HIS A 101 -0.48 -2.71 -6.45
N GLN A 102 0.59 -3.09 -7.16
CA GLN A 102 0.98 -2.44 -8.42
C GLN A 102 -0.15 -2.48 -9.46
N ALA A 103 -0.81 -3.63 -9.61
CA ALA A 103 -1.91 -3.79 -10.54
C ALA A 103 -3.13 -2.93 -10.14
N ASP A 104 -3.48 -2.91 -8.85
CA ASP A 104 -4.58 -2.10 -8.32
C ASP A 104 -4.32 -0.60 -8.46
N ILE A 105 -3.10 -0.13 -8.16
CA ILE A 105 -2.71 1.27 -8.30
C ILE A 105 -2.71 1.68 -9.77
N TYR A 106 -2.17 0.85 -10.65
CA TYR A 106 -2.20 1.12 -12.09
C TYR A 106 -3.62 1.14 -12.64
N ALA A 107 -4.50 0.23 -12.22
CA ALA A 107 -5.90 0.24 -12.63
C ALA A 107 -6.66 1.47 -12.12
N ALA A 108 -6.36 1.93 -10.90
CA ALA A 108 -7.05 3.05 -10.26
C ALA A 108 -6.54 4.43 -10.70
N THR A 109 -5.26 4.55 -11.09
CA THR A 109 -4.58 5.84 -11.31
C THR A 109 -3.84 5.95 -12.65
N GLY A 110 -3.58 4.84 -13.32
CA GLY A 110 -2.68 4.77 -14.48
C GLY A 110 -1.19 4.93 -14.14
N VAL A 111 -0.82 5.07 -12.86
CA VAL A 111 0.57 5.25 -12.41
C VAL A 111 1.20 3.89 -12.13
N LEU A 112 2.38 3.66 -12.69
CA LEU A 112 3.24 2.54 -12.31
C LEU A 112 4.08 2.93 -11.11
N VAL A 113 3.88 2.24 -10.00
CA VAL A 113 4.71 2.40 -8.79
C VAL A 113 6.09 1.81 -9.06
N GLN A 114 7.13 2.56 -8.74
CA GLN A 114 8.50 2.06 -8.71
C GLN A 114 9.15 2.54 -7.42
N CYS A 115 9.93 1.69 -6.76
CA CYS A 115 10.68 2.07 -5.57
C CYS A 115 11.60 3.27 -5.88
N PRO A 116 11.37 4.45 -5.25
CA PRO A 116 12.15 5.65 -5.51
C PRO A 116 13.50 5.66 -4.79
N VAL A 117 13.75 4.69 -3.92
CA VAL A 117 15.02 4.55 -3.19
C VAL A 117 16.05 3.83 -4.06
N ASP A 118 17.10 4.54 -4.45
CA ASP A 118 18.24 4.02 -5.23
C ASP A 118 18.97 2.86 -4.51
N GLU A 119 19.64 1.99 -5.28
CA GLU A 119 20.42 0.86 -4.75
C GLU A 119 21.49 1.30 -3.72
N ILE A 120 22.01 2.52 -3.84
CA ILE A 120 23.00 3.10 -2.93
C ILE A 120 22.37 3.51 -1.58
N ASN A 121 21.11 3.94 -1.57
CA ASN A 121 20.37 4.34 -0.35
C ASN A 121 19.58 3.18 0.28
N ARG A 122 19.50 2.02 -0.40
CA ARG A 122 18.79 0.84 0.10
C ARG A 122 19.60 0.19 1.23
N PRO A 123 19.09 0.13 2.47
CA PRO A 123 19.75 -0.63 3.53
C PRO A 123 19.83 -2.11 3.12
N ARG A 124 21.03 -2.69 3.22
CA ARG A 124 21.27 -4.07 2.81
C ARG A 124 20.59 -5.03 3.80
N GLY A 125 19.34 -5.38 3.51
CA GLY A 125 18.54 -6.33 4.27
C GLY A 125 17.22 -6.59 3.56
N LYS A 126 17.22 -7.51 2.60
CA LYS A 126 15.99 -7.97 1.93
C LYS A 126 15.12 -8.65 2.98
N THR A 127 14.07 -7.96 3.45
CA THR A 127 13.01 -8.61 4.22
C THR A 127 12.18 -9.36 3.20
N ASN A 128 12.33 -10.68 3.15
CA ASN A 128 11.49 -11.54 2.31
C ASN A 128 10.04 -11.42 2.79
N MET A 129 9.27 -10.49 2.21
CA MET A 129 7.85 -10.33 2.44
C MET A 129 7.16 -11.58 1.87
N ARG A 130 7.10 -12.66 2.67
CA ARG A 130 6.36 -13.88 2.32
C ARG A 130 4.87 -13.57 2.43
N VAL A 131 4.34 -12.95 1.38
CA VAL A 131 2.91 -12.66 1.24
C VAL A 131 2.15 -13.99 1.21
N ARG A 132 1.36 -14.26 2.26
CA ARG A 132 0.22 -15.18 2.13
C ARG A 132 -0.94 -14.39 1.53
N ILE A 133 -1.36 -14.79 0.34
CA ILE A 133 -2.67 -14.44 -0.20
C ILE A 133 -3.67 -15.46 0.37
N PRO A 134 -4.71 -15.05 1.14
CA PRO A 134 -5.82 -15.95 1.44
C PRO A 134 -6.62 -16.24 0.16
N PRO A 135 -7.06 -17.49 -0.09
CA PRO A 135 -7.79 -17.83 -1.31
C PRO A 135 -9.14 -17.11 -1.36
N PRO A 136 -9.60 -16.66 -2.55
CA PRO A 136 -10.96 -16.15 -2.69
C PRO A 136 -11.95 -17.30 -2.49
N ALA A 137 -12.92 -17.12 -1.59
CA ALA A 137 -13.96 -18.10 -1.34
C ALA A 137 -14.75 -18.35 -2.65
N SER A 138 -14.66 -19.58 -3.18
CA SER A 138 -15.48 -20.03 -4.30
C SER A 138 -16.96 -19.89 -3.95
N GLY A 139 -17.64 -18.94 -4.60
CA GLY A 139 -19.09 -18.85 -4.59
C GLY A 139 -19.69 -20.06 -5.28
N SER A 140 -20.50 -20.83 -4.55
CA SER A 140 -21.47 -21.74 -5.16
C SER A 140 -22.58 -20.91 -5.80
N PRO A 141 -23.03 -21.21 -7.03
CA PRO A 141 -24.05 -20.42 -7.71
C PRO A 141 -25.43 -20.57 -7.03
N PRO A 142 -26.28 -19.53 -7.09
CA PRO A 142 -27.64 -19.58 -6.57
C PRO A 142 -28.52 -20.44 -7.50
N GLY A 143 -29.19 -21.44 -6.94
CA GLY A 143 -30.28 -22.13 -7.62
C GLY A 143 -31.44 -21.16 -7.84
N SER A 144 -31.73 -20.87 -9.11
CA SER A 144 -32.90 -20.07 -9.51
C SER A 144 -34.22 -20.71 -9.06
N PRO A 145 -35.24 -19.89 -8.75
CA PRO A 145 -36.59 -20.36 -8.51
C PRO A 145 -37.30 -20.54 -9.87
N ASP A 146 -37.92 -21.71 -10.09
CA ASP A 146 -38.93 -21.87 -11.14
C ASP A 146 -40.20 -22.47 -10.54
N SER A 147 -41.25 -21.67 -10.65
CA SER A 147 -42.62 -21.96 -10.27
C SER A 147 -43.27 -22.89 -11.29
N ARG A 148 -44.06 -23.89 -10.85
CA ARG A 148 -45.33 -24.36 -11.46
C ARG A 148 -45.86 -25.56 -10.66
N GLU A 149 -46.94 -25.36 -9.89
CA GLU A 149 -48.34 -25.68 -10.22
C GLU A 149 -48.78 -27.07 -9.70
N GLN A 150 -49.72 -27.06 -8.75
CA GLN A 150 -51.02 -27.77 -8.70
C GLN A 150 -51.09 -29.14 -9.42
N GLU A 151 -51.66 -30.25 -8.93
CA GLU A 151 -52.71 -30.58 -7.94
C GLU A 151 -52.68 -32.14 -7.73
N PRO A 152 -53.62 -32.84 -7.05
CA PRO A 152 -53.37 -34.06 -6.27
C PRO A 152 -54.00 -35.35 -6.85
N SER A 153 -53.71 -36.50 -6.23
CA SER A 153 -54.64 -37.61 -5.98
C SER A 153 -53.97 -38.68 -5.13
#